data_AF-A0A350RCX8-F1
#
_entry.id   AF-A0A350RCX8-F1
#
_cell.length_a   1.000
_cell.length_b   1.000
_cell.length_c   1.000
_cell.angle_alpha   90.00
_cell.angle_beta   90.00
_cell.angle_gamma   90.00
#
_symmetry.space_group_name_H-M   'P 1'
#
loop_
_entity.id
_entity.type
_entity.pdbx_description
1 polymer ?
#
loop_
_entity_poly.entity_id
_entity_poly.type
_entity_poly.pdbx_seq_one_letter_code
_entity_poly.pdbx_strand_id
1 'polypeptide(L)'
;MIMEWGLKALSYGLIVLLLLGIFLTFKHRQDVKHWGRRLFLLWSFGLFLCIVVAYRDAYYLSVMALTDDSVTPGVFAADSFQSTVCMILGGINMLTVLSALVIRKQSYMKWMFVILAIIIIAKICIIEFSMI
;
A
#
# COMPACT_ATOMS: atom_id res chain seq x y z
N MET A 1 3.45 -3.46 24.56
CA MET A 1 4.93 -3.59 24.48
C MET A 1 5.41 -4.76 23.63
N ILE A 2 5.42 -6.04 24.06
CA ILE A 2 5.96 -7.17 23.22
C ILE A 2 5.22 -7.31 21.87
N MET A 3 3.90 -7.15 21.88
CA MET A 3 3.07 -7.23 20.67
C MET A 3 3.35 -6.09 19.67
N GLU A 4 3.72 -4.90 20.14
CA GLU A 4 3.99 -3.74 19.27
C GLU A 4 5.33 -3.86 18.55
N TRP A 5 6.36 -4.38 19.24
CA TRP A 5 7.65 -4.70 18.62
C TRP A 5 7.50 -5.79 17.55
N GLY A 6 6.71 -6.82 17.84
CA GLY A 6 6.39 -7.88 16.87
C GLY A 6 5.69 -7.33 15.63
N LEU A 7 4.75 -6.40 15.80
CA LEU A 7 3.98 -5.82 14.71
C LEU A 7 4.82 -4.88 13.82
N LYS A 8 5.72 -4.07 14.43
CA LYS A 8 6.69 -3.26 13.67
C LYS A 8 7.65 -4.13 12.88
N ALA A 9 8.21 -5.17 13.49
CA ALA A 9 9.11 -6.10 12.79
C ALA A 9 8.39 -6.79 11.61
N LEU A 10 7.14 -7.21 11.80
CA LEU A 10 6.30 -7.77 10.75
C LEU A 10 6.06 -6.76 9.62
N SER A 11 5.67 -5.53 9.94
CA SER A 11 5.39 -4.51 8.92
C SER A 11 6.62 -4.21 8.06
N TYR A 12 7.78 -4.01 8.69
CA TYR A 12 9.03 -3.75 7.97
C TYR A 12 9.45 -4.95 7.12
N GLY A 13 9.30 -6.17 7.65
CA GLY A 13 9.53 -7.40 6.88
C GLY A 13 8.66 -7.48 5.64
N LEU A 14 7.36 -7.16 5.77
CA LEU A 14 6.43 -7.14 4.64
C LEU A 14 6.76 -6.03 3.62
N ILE A 15 7.17 -4.84 4.08
CA ILE A 15 7.63 -3.75 3.19
C ILE A 15 8.84 -4.20 2.38
N VAL A 16 9.86 -4.78 3.03
CA VAL A 16 11.06 -5.28 2.36
C VAL A 16 10.70 -6.37 1.35
N LEU A 17 9.84 -7.33 1.72
CA LEU A 17 9.35 -8.37 0.80
C LEU A 17 8.61 -7.78 -0.40
N LEU A 18 7.77 -6.76 -0.19
CA LEU A 18 7.05 -6.08 -1.26
C LEU A 18 8.02 -5.42 -2.24
N LEU A 19 8.97 -4.64 -1.73
CA LEU A 19 9.98 -3.93 -2.53
C LEU A 19 10.89 -4.91 -3.29
N LEU A 20 11.31 -5.99 -2.65
CA LEU A 20 12.05 -7.07 -3.32
C LEU A 20 11.22 -7.72 -4.43
N GLY A 21 9.93 -7.97 -4.18
CA GLY A 21 9.01 -8.51 -5.19
C GLY A 21 8.86 -7.61 -6.40
N ILE A 22 8.77 -6.29 -6.19
CA ILE A 22 8.77 -5.29 -7.26
C ILE A 22 10.10 -5.34 -8.02
N PHE A 23 11.24 -5.26 -7.31
CA PHE A 23 12.58 -5.25 -7.90
C PHE A 23 12.86 -6.50 -8.75
N LEU A 24 12.56 -7.69 -8.23
CA LEU A 24 12.70 -8.95 -8.95
C LEU A 24 11.81 -9.01 -10.20
N THR A 25 10.60 -8.45 -10.12
CA THR A 25 9.70 -8.38 -11.28
C THR A 25 10.26 -7.46 -12.37
N PHE A 26 10.91 -6.35 -12.01
CA PHE A 26 11.59 -5.48 -12.97
C PHE A 26 12.85 -6.08 -13.57
N LYS A 27 13.63 -6.82 -12.77
CA LYS A 27 14.84 -7.53 -13.21
C LYS A 27 14.51 -8.59 -14.25
N HIS A 28 13.48 -9.40 -13.98
CA HIS A 28 13.03 -10.49 -14.86
C HIS A 28 11.87 -10.10 -15.78
N ARG A 29 11.71 -8.82 -16.10
CA ARG A 29 10.56 -8.30 -16.86
C ARG A 29 10.40 -8.91 -18.26
N GLN A 30 11.48 -9.39 -18.87
CA GLN A 30 11.43 -10.03 -20.19
C GLN A 30 10.88 -11.46 -20.12
N ASP A 31 11.00 -12.13 -18.97
CA ASP A 31 10.55 -13.50 -18.76
C ASP A 31 9.09 -13.59 -18.28
N VAL A 32 8.45 -12.44 -18.01
CA VAL A 32 7.08 -12.38 -17.47
C VAL A 32 6.07 -12.68 -18.57
N LYS A 33 5.54 -13.90 -18.56
CA LYS A 33 4.48 -14.36 -19.48
C LYS A 33 3.09 -13.78 -19.17
N HIS A 34 2.79 -13.52 -17.90
CA HIS A 34 1.45 -13.10 -17.44
C HIS A 34 1.54 -11.89 -16.50
N TRP A 35 1.46 -10.69 -17.08
CA TRP A 35 1.51 -9.43 -16.34
C TRP A 35 0.29 -9.23 -15.43
N GLY A 36 -0.90 -9.68 -15.86
CA GLY A 36 -2.12 -9.58 -15.04
C GLY A 36 -2.00 -10.29 -13.69
N ARG A 37 -1.35 -11.46 -13.64
CA ARG A 37 -1.12 -12.19 -12.38
C ARG A 37 -0.18 -11.43 -11.46
N ARG A 38 0.89 -10.84 -12.00
CA ARG A 38 1.85 -10.04 -11.24
C ARG A 38 1.21 -8.75 -10.70
N LEU A 39 0.38 -8.10 -11.50
CA LEU A 39 -0.41 -6.93 -11.09
C LEU A 39 -1.34 -7.26 -9.94
N PHE A 40 -2.14 -8.32 -10.06
CA PHE A 40 -3.08 -8.71 -9.02
C PHE A 40 -2.38 -9.09 -7.72
N LEU A 41 -1.28 -9.87 -7.80
CA LEU A 41 -0.47 -10.21 -6.63
C LEU A 41 0.09 -8.98 -5.92
N LEU A 42 0.62 -8.01 -6.68
CA LEU A 42 1.15 -6.78 -6.11
C LEU A 42 0.04 -5.96 -5.43
N TRP A 43 -1.14 -5.86 -6.03
CA TRP A 43 -2.27 -5.15 -5.45
C TRP A 43 -2.77 -5.81 -4.17
N SER A 44 -3.01 -7.14 -4.19
CA SER A 44 -3.47 -7.87 -3.01
C SER A 44 -2.46 -7.80 -1.87
N PHE A 45 -1.17 -7.96 -2.17
CA PHE A 45 -0.11 -7.87 -1.16
C PHE A 45 0.04 -6.44 -0.61
N GLY A 46 -0.04 -5.43 -1.48
CA GLY A 46 -0.02 -4.02 -1.09
C GLY A 46 -1.23 -3.63 -0.23
N LEU A 47 -2.42 -4.17 -0.52
CA LEU A 47 -3.63 -3.94 0.27
C LEU A 47 -3.53 -4.61 1.65
N PHE A 48 -3.05 -5.86 1.70
CA PHE A 48 -2.76 -6.55 2.95
C PHE A 48 -1.76 -5.77 3.81
N LEU A 49 -0.67 -5.29 3.21
CA LEU A 49 0.32 -4.46 3.88
C LEU A 49 -0.29 -3.15 4.41
N CYS A 50 -1.15 -2.48 3.64
CA CYS A 50 -1.85 -1.27 4.10
C CYS A 50 -2.69 -1.54 5.36
N ILE A 51 -3.34 -2.70 5.46
CA ILE A 51 -4.13 -3.08 6.65
C ILE A 51 -3.22 -3.29 7.87
N VAL A 52 -2.11 -4.02 7.69
CA VAL A 52 -1.14 -4.26 8.77
C VAL A 52 -0.54 -2.94 9.26
N VAL A 53 -0.17 -2.05 8.33
CA VAL A 53 0.37 -0.72 8.65
C VAL A 53 -0.67 0.16 9.34
N ALA A 54 -1.93 0.17 8.88
CA ALA A 54 -3.00 0.92 9.54
C ALA A 54 -3.25 0.44 10.97
N TYR A 55 -3.14 -0.87 11.22
CA TYR A 55 -3.25 -1.43 12.56
C TYR A 55 -2.05 -1.06 13.43
N ARG A 56 -0.82 -1.14 12.88
CA ARG A 56 0.42 -0.69 13.54
C ARG A 56 0.35 0.76 14.00
N ASP A 57 -0.23 1.62 13.16
CA ASP A 57 -0.27 3.07 13.38
C ASP A 57 -1.50 3.52 14.17
N ALA A 58 -2.30 2.55 14.64
CA ALA A 58 -3.57 2.76 15.32
C ALA A 58 -4.52 3.70 14.56
N TYR A 59 -4.50 3.64 13.23
CA TYR A 59 -5.28 4.54 12.38
C TYR A 59 -6.80 4.43 12.62
N TYR A 60 -7.27 3.29 13.14
CA TYR A 60 -8.67 3.13 13.54
C TYR A 60 -9.06 4.11 14.66
N LEU A 61 -8.15 4.48 15.56
CA LEU A 61 -8.40 5.51 16.58
C LEU A 61 -8.52 6.89 15.95
N SER A 62 -7.72 7.18 14.92
CA SER A 62 -7.82 8.44 14.16
C SER A 62 -9.17 8.60 13.47
N VAL A 63 -9.79 7.51 13.02
CA VAL A 63 -11.14 7.53 12.45
C VAL A 63 -12.19 7.72 13.55
N MET A 64 -12.03 7.07 14.70
CA MET A 64 -12.94 7.25 15.85
C MET A 64 -12.91 8.68 16.40
N ALA A 65 -11.73 9.29 16.44
CA ALA A 65 -11.52 10.68 16.88
C ALA A 65 -12.24 11.72 16.00
N LEU A 66 -12.73 11.36 14.81
CA LEU A 66 -13.60 12.24 14.00
C LEU A 66 -15.04 12.32 14.52
N THR A 67 -15.47 11.34 15.32
CA THR A 67 -16.84 11.23 15.83
C THR A 67 -16.91 11.42 17.34
N ASP A 68 -15.83 11.12 18.06
CA ASP A 68 -15.73 11.25 19.51
C ASP A 68 -14.48 12.06 19.89
N ASP A 69 -14.70 13.30 20.34
CA ASP A 69 -13.64 14.23 20.75
C ASP A 69 -12.83 13.75 21.98
N SER A 70 -13.31 12.72 22.69
CA SER A 70 -12.59 12.14 23.84
C SER A 70 -11.49 11.15 23.42
N VAL A 71 -11.50 10.69 22.16
CA VAL A 71 -10.54 9.71 21.64
C VAL A 71 -9.32 10.42 21.06
N THR A 72 -8.13 10.04 21.53
CA THR A 72 -6.89 10.55 20.95
C THR A 72 -6.58 9.84 19.62
N PRO A 73 -6.26 10.59 18.55
CA PRO A 73 -5.91 9.99 17.26
C PRO A 73 -4.61 9.19 17.34
N GLY A 74 -4.43 8.26 16.41
CA GLY A 74 -3.20 7.48 16.26
C GLY A 74 -2.03 8.32 15.70
N VAL A 75 -1.06 7.66 15.05
CA VAL A 75 0.18 8.31 14.56
C VAL A 75 -0.10 9.54 13.69
N PHE A 76 -1.16 9.50 12.87
CA PHE A 76 -1.63 10.65 12.11
C PHE A 76 -3.15 10.72 12.17
N ALA A 77 -3.69 11.94 12.25
CA ALA A 77 -5.13 12.18 12.28
C ALA A 77 -5.81 11.85 10.94
N ALA A 78 -7.09 11.48 10.97
CA ALA A 78 -7.81 11.06 9.77
C ALA A 78 -8.09 12.21 8.80
N ASP A 79 -8.17 13.44 9.29
CA ASP A 79 -8.31 14.69 8.53
C ASP A 79 -6.96 15.25 8.04
N SER A 80 -5.84 14.59 8.36
CA SER A 80 -4.51 15.05 7.95
C SER A 80 -4.32 15.02 6.43
N PHE A 81 -3.41 15.88 5.96
CA PHE A 81 -2.95 15.89 4.57
C PHE A 81 -2.48 14.49 4.13
N GLN A 82 -1.76 13.79 5.02
CA GLN A 82 -1.24 12.45 4.78
C GLN A 82 -2.34 11.41 4.53
N SER A 83 -3.35 11.39 5.40
CA SER A 83 -4.52 10.51 5.27
C SER A 83 -5.22 10.74 3.93
N THR A 84 -5.47 12.01 3.59
CA THR A 84 -6.12 12.41 2.34
C THR A 84 -5.34 11.93 1.10
N VAL A 85 -4.03 12.15 1.06
CA VAL A 85 -3.18 11.70 -0.07
C VAL A 85 -3.17 10.17 -0.17
N CYS A 86 -3.04 9.46 0.95
CA CYS A 86 -3.02 7.99 0.97
C CYS A 86 -4.36 7.39 0.51
N MET A 87 -5.48 8.05 0.80
CA MET A 87 -6.81 7.67 0.32
C MET A 87 -6.92 7.83 -1.20
N ILE A 88 -6.53 8.99 -1.74
CA ILE A 88 -6.58 9.26 -3.20
C ILE A 88 -5.73 8.23 -3.95
N LEU A 89 -4.50 8.01 -3.49
CA LEU A 89 -3.59 7.00 -4.06
C LEU A 89 -4.16 5.58 -3.95
N GLY A 90 -4.86 5.26 -2.85
CA GLY A 90 -5.60 4.00 -2.70
C GLY A 90 -6.72 3.82 -3.72
N GLY A 91 -7.50 4.88 -3.96
CA GLY A 91 -8.54 4.90 -4.99
C GLY A 91 -7.98 4.70 -6.40
N ILE A 92 -6.87 5.38 -6.74
CA ILE A 92 -6.20 5.21 -8.04
C ILE A 92 -5.70 3.77 -8.21
N ASN A 93 -5.15 3.15 -7.16
CA ASN A 93 -4.75 1.73 -7.20
C ASN A 93 -5.95 0.80 -7.48
N MET A 94 -7.10 1.07 -6.86
CA MET A 94 -8.31 0.28 -7.12
C MET A 94 -8.76 0.43 -8.58
N LEU A 95 -8.81 1.66 -9.11
CA LEU A 95 -9.16 1.91 -10.52
C LEU A 95 -8.18 1.24 -11.50
N THR A 96 -6.89 1.25 -11.18
CA THR A 96 -5.82 0.60 -11.98
C THR A 96 -6.04 -0.90 -12.12
N VAL A 97 -6.46 -1.57 -11.05
CA VAL A 97 -6.76 -3.01 -11.10
C VAL A 97 -8.07 -3.29 -11.80
N LEU A 98 -9.10 -2.47 -11.58
CA LEU A 98 -10.39 -2.61 -12.26
C LEU A 98 -10.24 -2.44 -13.78
N SER A 99 -9.48 -1.44 -14.25
CA SER A 99 -9.25 -1.21 -15.67
C SER A 99 -8.45 -2.35 -16.31
N ALA A 100 -7.51 -2.94 -15.57
CA ALA A 100 -6.79 -4.14 -15.97
C ALA A 100 -7.72 -5.35 -16.14
N LEU A 101 -8.73 -5.55 -15.29
CA LEU A 101 -9.68 -6.66 -15.47
C LEU A 101 -10.44 -6.60 -16.80
N VAL A 102 -10.72 -5.39 -17.28
CA VAL A 102 -11.37 -5.13 -18.57
C VAL A 102 -10.38 -5.29 -19.73
N ILE A 103 -9.21 -4.65 -19.63
CA ILE A 103 -8.21 -4.61 -20.72
C ILE A 103 -7.16 -5.70 -20.50
N ARG A 104 -7.39 -6.88 -21.08
CA ARG A 104 -6.51 -8.05 -20.92
C ARG A 104 -5.21 -8.04 -21.75
N LYS A 105 -4.83 -6.90 -22.33
CA LYS A 105 -3.63 -6.76 -23.16
C LYS A 105 -2.37 -6.74 -22.28
N GLN A 106 -1.40 -7.61 -22.56
CA GLN A 106 -0.17 -7.74 -21.74
C GLN A 106 0.64 -6.44 -21.65
N SER A 107 0.78 -5.68 -22.76
CA SER A 107 1.47 -4.38 -22.71
C SER A 107 0.75 -3.37 -21.80
N TYR A 108 -0.59 -3.37 -21.77
CA TYR A 108 -1.35 -2.49 -20.88
C TYR A 108 -1.14 -2.87 -19.42
N MET A 109 -1.24 -4.17 -19.11
CA MET A 109 -1.00 -4.71 -17.77
C MET A 109 0.39 -4.41 -17.22
N LYS A 110 1.41 -4.42 -18.09
CA LYS A 110 2.77 -4.01 -17.72
C LYS A 110 2.82 -2.56 -17.27
N TRP A 111 2.19 -1.63 -18.00
CA TRP A 111 2.14 -0.23 -17.60
C TRP A 111 1.32 -0.02 -16.34
N MET A 112 0.18 -0.71 -16.18
CA MET A 112 -0.60 -0.68 -14.95
C MET A 112 0.21 -1.21 -13.76
N PHE A 113 1.03 -2.23 -13.95
CA PHE A 113 1.92 -2.74 -12.89
C PHE A 113 2.94 -1.69 -12.45
N VAL A 114 3.53 -0.96 -13.40
CA VAL A 114 4.49 0.12 -13.09
C VAL A 114 3.80 1.25 -12.32
N ILE A 115 2.62 1.68 -12.76
CA ILE A 115 1.83 2.72 -12.06
C ILE A 115 1.50 2.27 -10.64
N LEU A 116 1.00 1.04 -10.49
CA LEU A 116 0.65 0.46 -9.19
C LEU A 116 1.88 0.40 -8.25
N ALA A 117 3.05 -0.01 -8.77
CA ALA A 117 4.30 -0.06 -8.03
C ALA A 117 4.75 1.33 -7.55
N ILE A 118 4.70 2.34 -8.42
CA ILE A 118 5.04 3.73 -8.07
C ILE A 118 4.12 4.24 -6.96
N ILE A 119 2.81 4.00 -7.08
CA ILE A 119 1.83 4.44 -6.07
C ILE A 119 2.09 3.76 -4.73
N ILE A 120 2.34 2.45 -4.70
CA ILE A 120 2.63 1.73 -3.45
C ILE A 120 3.91 2.26 -2.80
N ILE A 121 4.98 2.47 -3.56
CA ILE A 121 6.23 3.04 -3.05
C ILE A 121 5.99 4.45 -2.50
N ALA A 122 5.25 5.30 -3.22
CA ALA A 122 4.92 6.64 -2.76
C ALA A 122 4.14 6.63 -1.44
N LYS A 123 3.15 5.73 -1.30
CA LYS A 123 2.41 5.55 -0.04
C LYS A 123 3.32 5.13 1.11
N ILE A 124 4.24 4.20 0.88
CA ILE A 124 5.20 3.76 1.90
C ILE A 124 6.07 4.94 2.34
N CYS A 125 6.63 5.70 1.40
CA CYS A 125 7.45 6.87 1.73
C CYS A 125 6.66 7.87 2.57
N ILE A 126 5.43 8.23 2.14
CA ILE A 126 4.57 9.20 2.84
C ILE A 126 4.28 8.75 4.29
N ILE A 127 3.98 7.47 4.50
CA ILE A 127 3.67 6.95 5.83
C ILE A 127 4.91 6.94 6.72
N GLU A 128 6.05 6.49 6.22
CA GLU A 128 7.27 6.41 7.01
C GLU A 128 7.86 7.81 7.30
N PHE A 129 7.66 8.80 6.41
CA PHE A 129 8.03 10.20 6.68
C PHE A 129 7.22 10.83 7.83
N SER A 130 6.00 10.34 8.09
CA SER A 130 5.18 10.76 9.23
C SER A 130 5.80 10.44 10.59
N MET A 131 6.68 9.44 10.60
CA MET A 131 7.25 8.86 11.82
C MET A 131 8.63 9.43 12.16
N ILE A 132 9.20 10.27 11.28
CA ILE A 132 10.48 10.95 11.45
C ILE A 132 10.23 12.32 12.07
#